data_AF-A0A9D9XVV2-F1
#
_entry.id   AF-A0A9D9XVV2-F1
#
_cell.length_a   1.000
_cell.length_b   1.000
_cell.length_c   1.000
_cell.angle_alpha   90.00
_cell.angle_beta   90.00
_cell.angle_gamma   90.00
#
_symmetry.space_group_name_H-M   'P 1'
#
loop_
_entity.id
_entity.type
_entity.pdbx_description
1 polymer ?
#
loop_
_entity_poly.entity_id
_entity_poly.type
_entity_poly.pdbx_seq_one_letter_code
_entity_poly.pdbx_strand_id
1 'polypeptide(L)'
;MATIQVRGARTHNLKNVDLDIPRDQLIVITGLSGSGKSSLAFDTLYAEGQRRYVESLSTYARQFLSVMEKPDVDHIEGLSPAISIEQKSTSHNPRSTVGTITEIHDYLRLLFARAGEPRCPQHGLALTAQTVSQMVDAVLAMPEGAKLMLLAPVVRERKGEHAQLLEQLRGSGFVRVRVDGRVAELDDVPALDKQRKHTIEVVVDRFRVRADLGLRLAESFETALGLAEGLAIIAPMDEPGEEQVFSARFACPHCGHSIPALEPRLFSFNNPAGACPSCDGLGVQQFFDVERIVQNPGASLAQGAIRGWDRRNVYYFHLLGSLAEHYGFSPDTPFAELAPEQRERVLYGSGEE
;
A
#
# COMPACT_ATOMS: atom_id res chain seq x y z
N MET A 1 -48.07 8.21 -15.42
CA MET A 1 -49.07 7.65 -14.49
C MET A 1 -48.79 8.20 -13.10
N ALA A 2 -49.81 8.64 -12.36
CA ALA A 2 -49.65 9.29 -11.06
C ALA A 2 -49.50 8.30 -9.88
N THR A 3 -49.81 7.01 -10.08
CA THR A 3 -49.79 5.98 -9.04
C THR A 3 -49.07 4.71 -9.52
N ILE A 4 -48.54 3.94 -8.58
CA ILE A 4 -48.12 2.55 -8.75
C ILE A 4 -49.32 1.69 -8.39
N GLN A 5 -49.81 0.90 -9.34
CA GLN A 5 -50.98 0.05 -9.14
C GLN A 5 -50.50 -1.38 -8.89
N VAL A 6 -50.84 -1.94 -7.73
CA VAL A 6 -50.57 -3.34 -7.38
C VAL A 6 -51.90 -4.07 -7.36
N ARG A 7 -52.01 -5.19 -8.07
CA ARG A 7 -53.22 -6.02 -8.11
C ARG A 7 -52.88 -7.47 -7.79
N GLY A 8 -53.64 -8.05 -6.88
CA GLY A 8 -53.58 -9.45 -6.50
C GLY A 8 -52.25 -9.88 -5.89
N ALA A 9 -51.64 -9.07 -5.02
CA ALA A 9 -50.39 -9.46 -4.36
C ALA A 9 -50.64 -10.59 -3.33
N ARG A 10 -49.93 -11.71 -3.49
CA ARG A 10 -50.08 -12.95 -2.70
C ARG A 10 -48.75 -13.50 -2.17
N THR A 11 -47.66 -12.76 -2.34
CA THR A 11 -46.33 -13.17 -1.85
C THR A 11 -46.37 -13.44 -0.33
N HIS A 12 -45.89 -14.62 0.09
CA HIS A 12 -45.93 -15.12 1.47
C HIS A 12 -47.34 -15.16 2.09
N ASN A 13 -47.64 -14.24 3.01
CA ASN A 13 -48.90 -14.22 3.76
C ASN A 13 -49.88 -13.12 3.30
N LEU A 14 -49.57 -12.46 2.18
CA LEU A 14 -50.47 -11.48 1.56
C LEU A 14 -51.73 -12.17 1.04
N LYS A 15 -52.90 -11.60 1.34
CA LYS A 15 -54.21 -12.19 1.02
C LYS A 15 -54.83 -11.52 -0.21
N ASN A 16 -54.20 -11.67 -1.38
CA ASN A 16 -54.68 -11.12 -2.65
C ASN A 16 -54.95 -9.61 -2.56
N VAL A 17 -53.92 -8.86 -2.16
CA VAL A 17 -54.03 -7.43 -1.83
C VAL A 17 -53.96 -6.57 -3.09
N ASP A 18 -54.93 -5.66 -3.23
CA ASP A 18 -54.93 -4.58 -4.22
C ASP A 18 -54.59 -3.24 -3.55
N LEU A 19 -53.68 -2.47 -4.14
CA LEU A 19 -53.22 -1.20 -3.60
C LEU A 19 -52.86 -0.21 -4.71
N ASP A 20 -53.22 1.06 -4.52
CA ASP A 20 -52.73 2.17 -5.33
C ASP A 20 -51.82 3.06 -4.49
N ILE A 21 -50.55 3.15 -4.88
CA ILE A 21 -49.52 3.89 -4.15
C ILE A 21 -49.22 5.19 -4.92
N PRO A 22 -49.34 6.37 -4.30
CA PRO A 22 -49.01 7.63 -4.98
C PRO A 22 -47.51 7.71 -5.30
N ARG A 23 -47.15 8.09 -6.53
CA ARG A 23 -45.74 8.28 -6.92
C ARG A 23 -45.17 9.58 -6.35
N ASP A 24 -43.84 9.61 -6.27
CA ASP A 24 -43.05 10.80 -5.91
C ASP A 24 -43.39 11.36 -4.53
N GLN A 25 -43.82 10.48 -3.62
CA GLN A 25 -44.12 10.78 -2.22
C GLN A 25 -43.38 9.82 -1.29
N LEU A 26 -43.16 10.26 -0.05
CA LEU A 26 -42.65 9.39 1.01
C LEU A 26 -43.78 8.49 1.52
N ILE A 27 -43.76 7.22 1.12
CA ILE A 27 -44.75 6.23 1.55
C ILE A 27 -44.20 5.45 2.76
N VAL A 28 -45.01 5.33 3.80
CA VAL A 28 -44.68 4.56 5.01
C VAL A 28 -45.63 3.38 5.14
N ILE A 29 -45.10 2.16 5.10
CA ILE A 29 -45.85 0.93 5.34
C ILE A 29 -45.73 0.56 6.82
N THR A 30 -46.85 0.53 7.53
CA THR A 30 -46.91 0.27 8.98
C THR A 30 -47.87 -0.87 9.31
N GLY A 31 -47.75 -1.42 10.53
CA GLY A 31 -48.54 -2.57 11.00
C GLY A 31 -47.77 -3.51 11.93
N LEU A 32 -48.48 -4.43 12.58
CA LEU A 32 -47.93 -5.40 13.54
C LEU A 32 -46.80 -6.26 12.93
N SER A 33 -45.90 -6.79 13.76
CA SER A 33 -44.91 -7.77 13.28
C SER A 33 -45.61 -8.96 12.62
N GLY A 34 -45.10 -9.42 11.47
CA GLY A 34 -45.71 -10.50 10.70
C GLY A 34 -46.95 -10.12 9.86
N SER A 35 -47.39 -8.85 9.84
CA SER A 35 -48.55 -8.42 9.03
C SER A 35 -48.36 -8.44 7.50
N GLY A 36 -47.18 -8.83 7.00
CA GLY A 36 -46.88 -8.86 5.56
C GLY A 36 -46.24 -7.58 5.00
N LYS A 37 -45.79 -6.66 5.85
CA LYS A 37 -45.11 -5.40 5.42
C LYS A 37 -43.89 -5.68 4.55
N SER A 38 -43.00 -6.55 5.03
CA SER A 38 -41.78 -6.91 4.31
C SER A 38 -42.10 -7.68 3.03
N SER A 39 -43.14 -8.53 3.08
CA SER A 39 -43.62 -9.26 1.90
C SER A 39 -44.09 -8.31 0.81
N LEU A 40 -44.88 -7.29 1.15
CA LEU A 40 -45.30 -6.29 0.17
C LEU A 40 -44.14 -5.40 -0.31
N ALA A 41 -43.31 -4.88 0.61
CA ALA A 41 -42.28 -3.90 0.29
C ALA A 41 -41.05 -4.51 -0.43
N PHE A 42 -40.49 -5.58 0.13
CA PHE A 42 -39.26 -6.20 -0.34
C PHE A 42 -39.54 -7.35 -1.31
N ASP A 43 -40.37 -8.30 -0.89
CA ASP A 43 -40.56 -9.55 -1.63
C ASP A 43 -41.50 -9.38 -2.84
N THR A 44 -42.34 -8.33 -2.87
CA THR A 44 -43.19 -7.99 -4.02
C THR A 44 -42.68 -6.76 -4.78
N LEU A 45 -42.75 -5.56 -4.19
CA LEU A 45 -42.48 -4.30 -4.90
C LEU A 45 -41.01 -4.13 -5.31
N TYR A 46 -40.07 -4.30 -4.37
CA TYR A 46 -38.65 -4.22 -4.68
C TYR A 46 -38.20 -5.34 -5.63
N ALA A 47 -38.60 -6.59 -5.35
CA ALA A 47 -38.27 -7.73 -6.19
C ALA A 47 -38.74 -7.55 -7.64
N GLU A 48 -39.99 -7.12 -7.87
CA GLU A 48 -40.48 -6.84 -9.23
C GLU A 48 -39.78 -5.63 -9.86
N GLY A 49 -39.52 -4.57 -9.09
CA GLY A 49 -38.86 -3.37 -9.59
C GLY A 49 -37.43 -3.64 -10.03
N GLN A 50 -36.69 -4.42 -9.25
CA GLN A 50 -35.34 -4.86 -9.58
C GLN A 50 -35.37 -5.83 -10.77
N ARG A 51 -36.23 -6.86 -10.76
CA ARG A 51 -36.31 -7.86 -11.83
C ARG A 51 -36.57 -7.21 -13.19
N ARG A 52 -37.60 -6.36 -13.29
CA ARG A 52 -37.96 -5.67 -14.55
C ARG A 52 -36.83 -4.79 -15.07
N TYR A 53 -36.09 -4.13 -14.17
CA TYR A 53 -34.94 -3.32 -14.55
C TYR A 53 -33.79 -4.19 -15.07
N VAL A 54 -33.39 -5.23 -14.35
CA VAL A 54 -32.26 -6.09 -14.77
C VAL A 54 -32.59 -6.88 -16.05
N GLU A 55 -33.85 -7.28 -16.25
CA GLU A 55 -34.32 -7.88 -17.50
C GLU A 55 -34.16 -6.94 -18.71
N SER A 56 -34.11 -5.62 -18.51
CA SER A 56 -33.88 -4.68 -19.60
C SER A 56 -32.40 -4.52 -19.99
N LEU A 57 -31.47 -4.92 -19.12
CA LEU A 57 -30.03 -4.63 -19.30
C LEU A 57 -29.36 -5.48 -20.38
N SER A 58 -29.70 -6.76 -20.50
CA SER A 58 -29.17 -7.62 -21.57
C SER A 58 -30.04 -8.84 -21.84
N THR A 59 -29.97 -9.37 -23.07
CA THR A 59 -30.63 -10.63 -23.46
C THR A 59 -30.10 -11.83 -22.67
N TYR A 60 -28.82 -11.81 -22.30
CA TYR A 60 -28.18 -12.81 -21.44
C TYR A 60 -28.74 -12.76 -20.01
N ALA A 61 -28.82 -11.56 -19.39
CA ALA A 61 -29.38 -11.41 -18.05
C ALA A 61 -30.82 -11.95 -17.95
N ARG A 62 -31.64 -11.78 -18.99
CA ARG A 62 -32.99 -12.35 -19.04
C ARG A 62 -33.00 -13.88 -18.85
N GLN A 63 -32.03 -14.60 -19.40
CA GLN A 63 -31.94 -16.06 -19.27
C GLN A 63 -31.61 -16.50 -17.83
N PHE A 64 -30.83 -15.72 -17.08
CA PHE A 64 -30.50 -16.01 -15.69
C PHE A 64 -31.63 -15.60 -14.73
N LEU A 65 -32.29 -14.46 -14.99
CA LEU A 65 -33.39 -13.98 -14.16
C LEU A 65 -34.66 -14.82 -14.30
N SER A 66 -34.84 -15.52 -15.44
CA SER A 66 -35.97 -16.45 -15.60
C SER A 66 -35.92 -17.67 -14.66
N VAL A 67 -34.79 -17.91 -13.98
CA VAL A 67 -34.63 -18.95 -12.96
C VAL A 67 -34.99 -18.45 -11.55
N MET A 68 -35.08 -17.13 -11.34
CA MET A 68 -35.48 -16.58 -10.04
C MET A 68 -36.98 -16.67 -9.86
N GLU A 69 -37.40 -16.98 -8.63
CA GLU A 69 -38.81 -17.06 -8.26
C GLU A 69 -39.47 -15.69 -8.45
N LYS A 70 -40.50 -15.63 -9.30
CA LYS A 70 -41.26 -14.40 -9.52
C LYS A 70 -42.20 -14.17 -8.33
N PRO A 71 -42.29 -12.95 -7.82
CA PRO A 71 -43.28 -12.63 -6.79
C PRO A 71 -44.69 -12.98 -7.28
N ASP A 72 -45.48 -13.63 -6.42
CA ASP A 72 -46.87 -13.95 -6.72
C ASP A 72 -47.73 -12.68 -6.67
N VAL A 73 -47.99 -12.10 -7.84
CA VAL A 73 -48.80 -10.90 -8.06
C VAL A 73 -49.43 -10.97 -9.46
N ASP A 74 -50.69 -10.55 -9.60
CA ASP A 74 -51.39 -10.59 -10.89
C ASP A 74 -50.88 -9.50 -11.84
N HIS A 75 -50.78 -8.28 -11.32
CA HIS A 75 -50.36 -7.13 -12.11
C HIS A 75 -49.73 -6.05 -11.24
N ILE A 76 -48.64 -5.46 -11.74
CA ILE A 76 -48.10 -4.21 -11.19
C ILE A 76 -47.84 -3.25 -12.34
N GLU A 77 -48.42 -2.05 -12.28
CA GLU A 77 -48.23 -0.97 -13.24
C GLU A 77 -47.58 0.25 -12.58
N GLY A 78 -46.84 1.04 -13.36
CA GLY A 78 -46.25 2.30 -12.90
C GLY A 78 -45.04 2.16 -11.97
N LEU A 79 -44.54 0.93 -11.74
CA LEU A 79 -43.38 0.63 -10.90
C LEU A 79 -42.07 1.15 -11.51
N SER A 80 -41.25 1.80 -10.68
CA SER A 80 -39.92 2.28 -11.09
C SER A 80 -38.84 1.25 -10.77
N PRO A 81 -37.63 1.34 -11.36
CA PRO A 81 -36.47 0.59 -10.88
C PRO A 81 -36.31 0.79 -9.37
N ALA A 82 -36.25 -0.31 -8.63
CA ALA A 82 -36.27 -0.28 -7.18
C ALA A 82 -34.86 -0.56 -6.61
N ILE A 83 -34.53 0.11 -5.52
CA ILE A 83 -33.31 -0.08 -4.74
C ILE A 83 -33.72 -0.40 -3.31
N SER A 84 -33.18 -1.47 -2.74
CA SER A 84 -33.39 -1.81 -1.34
C SER A 84 -32.25 -1.25 -0.49
N ILE A 85 -32.61 -0.59 0.61
CA ILE A 85 -31.67 -0.13 1.64
C ILE A 85 -32.06 -0.85 2.93
N GLU A 86 -31.38 -1.95 3.21
CA GLU A 86 -31.63 -2.82 4.37
C GLU A 86 -30.45 -2.79 5.35
N GLN A 87 -30.73 -3.06 6.62
CA GLN A 87 -29.71 -3.36 7.63
C GLN A 87 -29.21 -4.81 7.52
N LYS A 88 -28.99 -5.33 6.30
CA LYS A 88 -28.32 -6.63 6.14
C LYS A 88 -26.85 -6.46 6.52
N SER A 89 -26.34 -7.39 7.32
CA SER A 89 -24.93 -7.39 7.74
C SER A 89 -24.04 -7.32 6.50
N THR A 90 -23.34 -6.19 6.33
CA THR A 90 -22.32 -6.05 5.31
C THR A 90 -21.30 -7.17 5.47
N SER A 91 -20.93 -7.81 4.37
CA SER A 91 -19.88 -8.84 4.32
C SER A 91 -18.68 -8.44 5.18
N HIS A 92 -18.25 -9.32 6.09
CA HIS A 92 -17.12 -9.10 6.99
C HIS A 92 -15.81 -9.37 6.26
N ASN A 93 -15.60 -8.69 5.12
CA ASN A 93 -14.32 -8.74 4.44
C ASN A 93 -13.34 -7.82 5.18
N PRO A 94 -12.23 -8.33 5.75
CA PRO A 94 -11.27 -7.52 6.52
C PRO A 94 -10.61 -6.41 5.68
N ARG A 95 -10.69 -6.50 4.34
CA ARG A 95 -10.20 -5.49 3.39
C ARG A 95 -11.24 -4.46 2.99
N SER A 96 -12.48 -4.58 3.47
CA SER A 96 -13.53 -3.59 3.21
C SER A 96 -13.59 -2.61 4.37
N THR A 97 -13.35 -1.34 4.07
CA THR A 97 -13.43 -0.24 5.03
C THR A 97 -14.56 0.70 4.64
N VAL A 98 -14.90 1.64 5.53
CA VAL A 98 -15.84 2.72 5.20
C VAL A 98 -15.41 3.47 3.93
N GLY A 99 -14.11 3.71 3.76
CA GLY A 99 -13.56 4.41 2.61
C GLY A 99 -13.74 3.65 1.29
N THR A 100 -13.64 2.31 1.30
CA THR A 100 -13.88 1.51 0.09
C THR A 100 -15.36 1.36 -0.22
N ILE A 101 -16.22 1.24 0.80
CA ILE A 101 -17.68 1.10 0.61
C ILE A 101 -18.29 2.40 0.06
N THR A 102 -17.78 3.55 0.49
CA THR A 102 -18.24 4.87 0.06
C THR A 102 -17.51 5.39 -1.19
N GLU A 103 -16.57 4.60 -1.74
CA GLU A 103 -15.66 4.99 -2.84
C GLU A 103 -14.77 6.22 -2.54
N ILE A 104 -14.87 6.83 -1.35
CA ILE A 104 -14.02 7.96 -0.93
C ILE A 104 -12.54 7.60 -1.03
N HIS A 105 -12.18 6.35 -0.70
CA HIS A 105 -10.80 5.89 -0.83
C HIS A 105 -10.31 5.93 -2.28
N ASP A 106 -11.16 5.66 -3.27
CA ASP A 106 -10.77 5.71 -4.69
C ASP A 106 -10.50 7.14 -5.15
N TYR A 107 -11.29 8.11 -4.68
CA TYR A 107 -11.00 9.52 -4.90
C TYR A 107 -9.73 9.97 -4.19
N LEU A 108 -9.49 9.52 -2.96
CA LEU A 108 -8.24 9.81 -2.24
C LEU A 108 -7.03 9.26 -3.00
N ARG A 109 -7.11 8.02 -3.50
CA ARG A 109 -6.04 7.41 -4.31
C ARG A 109 -5.71 8.25 -5.55
N LEU A 110 -6.73 8.78 -6.22
CA LEU A 110 -6.55 9.68 -7.37
C LEU A 110 -5.94 11.01 -6.94
N LEU A 111 -6.41 11.60 -5.83
CA LEU A 111 -5.89 12.84 -5.28
C LEU A 111 -4.39 12.72 -4.95
N PHE A 112 -4.00 11.69 -4.21
CA PHE A 112 -2.60 11.46 -3.83
C PHE A 112 -1.72 11.14 -5.05
N ALA A 113 -2.23 10.45 -6.06
CA ALA A 113 -1.47 10.21 -7.29
C ALA A 113 -1.25 11.47 -8.14
N ARG A 114 -2.20 12.41 -8.13
CA ARG A 114 -2.15 13.60 -9.00
C ARG A 114 -1.57 14.84 -8.33
N ALA A 115 -1.82 15.03 -7.05
CA ALA A 115 -1.44 16.21 -6.28
C ALA A 115 -0.51 15.90 -5.11
N GLY A 116 -0.21 14.62 -4.86
CA GLY A 116 0.72 14.24 -3.80
C GLY A 116 2.15 14.61 -4.13
N GLU A 117 2.83 15.22 -3.17
CA GLU A 117 4.29 15.44 -3.21
C GLU A 117 4.98 14.26 -2.53
N PRO A 118 5.65 13.36 -3.28
CA PRO A 118 6.34 12.23 -2.68
C PRO A 118 7.57 12.70 -1.90
N ARG A 119 7.83 12.09 -0.74
CA ARG A 119 8.95 12.46 0.13
C ARG A 119 9.83 11.28 0.48
N CYS A 120 11.13 11.52 0.62
CA CYS A 120 12.06 10.53 1.13
C CYS A 120 11.73 10.18 2.59
N PRO A 121 11.51 8.90 2.96
CA PRO A 121 11.22 8.52 4.35
C PRO A 121 12.35 8.83 5.34
N GLN A 122 13.60 8.85 4.88
CA GLN A 122 14.78 9.09 5.72
C GLN A 122 15.16 10.58 5.85
N HIS A 123 15.05 11.34 4.75
CA HIS A 123 15.55 12.72 4.67
C HIS A 123 14.42 13.77 4.64
N GLY A 124 13.17 13.37 4.41
CA GLY A 124 12.02 14.27 4.32
C GLY A 124 11.98 15.17 3.08
N LEU A 125 12.97 15.06 2.19
CA LEU A 125 13.08 15.84 0.96
C LEU A 125 12.02 15.42 -0.06
N ALA A 126 11.50 16.39 -0.80
CA ALA A 126 10.61 16.17 -1.93
C ALA A 126 11.35 15.39 -3.03
N LEU A 127 10.77 14.28 -3.45
CA LEU A 127 11.24 13.54 -4.61
C LEU A 127 10.65 14.23 -5.84
N THR A 128 11.51 14.68 -6.74
CA THR A 128 11.07 15.28 -8.01
C THR A 128 11.57 14.41 -9.15
N ALA A 129 10.68 14.16 -10.11
CA ALA A 129 11.02 13.54 -11.38
C ALA A 129 10.98 14.64 -12.44
N GLN A 130 12.00 14.70 -13.28
CA GLN A 130 12.09 15.66 -14.37
C GLN A 130 12.25 14.93 -15.70
N THR A 131 11.72 15.49 -16.77
CA THR A 131 11.99 14.98 -18.12
C THR A 131 13.36 15.47 -18.59
N VAL A 132 13.98 14.77 -19.54
CA VAL A 132 15.25 15.21 -20.15
C VAL A 132 15.14 16.65 -20.67
N SER A 133 14.03 17.01 -21.30
CA SER A 133 13.78 18.40 -21.76
C SER A 133 13.82 19.40 -20.60
N GLN A 134 13.18 19.11 -19.47
CA GLN A 134 13.22 19.99 -18.28
C GLN A 134 14.62 20.10 -17.69
N MET A 135 15.40 19.01 -17.69
CA MET A 135 16.80 19.03 -17.24
C MET A 135 17.66 19.91 -18.15
N VAL A 136 17.50 19.79 -19.47
CA VAL A 136 18.19 20.61 -20.47
C VAL A 136 17.82 22.09 -20.29
N ASP A 137 16.53 22.40 -20.15
CA ASP A 137 16.05 23.76 -19.94
C ASP A 137 16.62 24.38 -18.65
N ALA A 138 16.69 23.60 -17.56
CA ALA A 138 17.29 24.03 -16.31
C ALA A 138 18.78 24.36 -16.44
N VAL A 139 19.54 23.58 -17.23
CA VAL A 139 20.96 23.84 -17.50
C VAL A 139 21.15 25.05 -18.42
N LEU A 140 20.30 25.22 -19.44
CA LEU A 140 20.35 26.38 -20.34
C LEU A 140 19.97 27.70 -19.65
N ALA A 141 19.22 27.64 -18.54
CA ALA A 141 18.89 28.80 -17.72
C ALA A 141 20.04 29.26 -16.79
N MET A 142 21.14 28.50 -16.70
CA MET A 142 22.33 28.87 -15.92
C MET A 142 23.13 30.00 -16.60
N PRO A 143 24.03 30.69 -15.88
CA PRO A 143 24.82 31.79 -16.45
C PRO A 143 25.58 31.41 -17.71
N GLU A 144 25.44 32.22 -18.76
CA GLU A 144 26.12 31.98 -20.04
C GLU A 144 27.65 31.96 -19.86
N GLY A 145 28.30 30.97 -20.46
CA GLY A 145 29.75 30.77 -20.33
C GLY A 145 30.21 29.97 -19.10
N ALA A 146 29.31 29.60 -18.18
CA ALA A 146 29.64 28.71 -17.07
C ALA A 146 30.19 27.36 -17.58
N LYS A 147 31.31 26.92 -17.02
CA LYS A 147 31.96 25.64 -17.37
C LYS A 147 31.43 24.53 -16.47
N LEU A 148 30.64 23.64 -17.04
CA LEU A 148 29.95 22.57 -16.33
C LEU A 148 30.34 21.20 -16.89
N MET A 149 30.22 20.18 -16.05
CA MET A 149 30.32 18.78 -16.44
C MET A 149 29.08 18.02 -16.01
N LEU A 150 28.64 17.12 -16.88
CA LEU A 150 27.56 16.18 -16.63
C LEU A 150 28.16 14.86 -16.12
N LEU A 151 27.69 14.43 -14.97
CA LEU A 151 28.17 13.28 -14.24
C LEU A 151 27.06 12.24 -14.10
N ALA A 152 27.40 10.97 -14.32
CA ALA A 152 26.52 9.84 -14.05
C ALA A 152 26.99 9.13 -12.77
N PRO A 153 26.28 9.25 -11.64
CA PRO A 153 26.69 8.65 -10.36
C PRO A 153 26.41 7.15 -10.32
N VAL A 154 27.36 6.36 -10.84
CA VAL A 154 27.26 4.89 -10.94
C VAL A 154 27.44 4.18 -9.60
N VAL A 155 28.25 4.72 -8.69
CA VAL A 155 28.45 4.17 -7.33
C VAL A 155 28.40 5.29 -6.31
N ARG A 156 27.66 5.10 -5.22
CA ARG A 156 27.47 6.10 -4.17
C ARG A 156 27.65 5.50 -2.79
N GLU A 157 28.67 5.95 -2.06
CA GLU A 157 28.99 5.49 -0.70
C GLU A 157 28.99 3.96 -0.48
N ARG A 158 29.38 3.17 -1.49
CA ARG A 158 29.42 1.70 -1.39
C ARG A 158 30.85 1.22 -1.16
N LYS A 159 31.01 0.26 -0.26
CA LYS A 159 32.28 -0.43 -0.03
C LYS A 159 32.61 -1.35 -1.21
N GLY A 160 33.88 -1.36 -1.64
CA GLY A 160 34.36 -2.27 -2.67
C GLY A 160 35.41 -1.66 -3.58
N GLU A 161 36.17 -2.53 -4.24
CA GLU A 161 37.20 -2.16 -5.22
C GLU A 161 36.61 -1.69 -6.56
N HIS A 162 35.38 -2.11 -6.89
CA HIS A 162 34.64 -1.76 -8.13
C HIS A 162 35.44 -1.94 -9.45
N ALA A 163 36.46 -2.82 -9.46
CA ALA A 163 37.36 -3.02 -10.61
C ALA A 163 36.63 -3.45 -11.89
N GLN A 164 35.68 -4.38 -11.78
CA GLN A 164 34.86 -4.85 -12.93
C GLN A 164 34.04 -3.71 -13.54
N LEU A 165 33.51 -2.81 -12.71
CA LEU A 165 32.73 -1.67 -13.17
C LEU A 165 33.62 -0.67 -13.91
N LEU A 166 34.83 -0.39 -13.40
CA LEU A 166 35.80 0.46 -14.10
C LEU A 166 36.24 -0.15 -15.44
N GLU A 167 36.38 -1.47 -15.54
CA GLU A 167 36.71 -2.16 -16.78
C GLU A 167 35.57 -2.11 -17.81
N GLN A 168 34.31 -2.29 -17.37
CA GLN A 168 33.13 -2.13 -18.21
C GLN A 168 32.98 -0.71 -18.77
N LEU A 169 33.23 0.30 -17.93
CA LEU A 169 33.21 1.70 -18.35
C LEU A 169 34.31 1.99 -19.39
N ARG A 170 35.49 1.39 -19.22
CA ARG A 170 36.58 1.42 -20.20
C ARG A 170 36.16 0.81 -21.54
N GLY A 171 35.56 -0.38 -21.51
CA GLY A 171 35.04 -1.05 -22.71
C GLY A 171 33.92 -0.29 -23.42
N SER A 172 33.21 0.57 -22.68
CA SER A 172 32.14 1.44 -23.21
C SER A 172 32.67 2.77 -23.78
N GLY A 173 33.99 3.03 -23.69
CA GLY A 173 34.64 4.20 -24.27
C GLY A 173 34.67 5.45 -23.38
N PHE A 174 34.34 5.34 -22.08
CA PHE A 174 34.46 6.47 -21.16
C PHE A 174 35.91 6.73 -20.76
N VAL A 175 36.36 7.97 -20.87
CA VAL A 175 37.76 8.37 -20.63
C VAL A 175 37.98 8.89 -19.21
N ARG A 176 36.95 9.47 -18.57
CA ARG A 176 37.10 10.19 -17.30
C ARG A 176 36.06 9.80 -16.27
N VAL A 177 36.50 9.79 -15.02
CA VAL A 177 35.68 9.47 -13.87
C VAL A 177 36.07 10.36 -12.69
N ARG A 178 35.10 10.73 -11.88
CA ARG A 178 35.30 11.41 -10.61
C ARG A 178 35.15 10.37 -9.50
N VAL A 179 36.25 10.10 -8.80
CA VAL A 179 36.29 9.16 -7.68
C VAL A 179 36.58 9.91 -6.40
N ASP A 180 35.69 9.79 -5.42
CA ASP A 180 35.79 10.47 -4.12
C ASP A 180 36.06 11.99 -4.26
N GLY A 181 35.39 12.62 -5.24
CA GLY A 181 35.50 14.04 -5.55
C GLY A 181 36.68 14.45 -6.43
N ARG A 182 37.61 13.53 -6.77
CA ARG A 182 38.74 13.81 -7.65
C ARG A 182 38.50 13.29 -9.06
N VAL A 183 38.60 14.17 -10.04
CA VAL A 183 38.51 13.80 -11.46
C VAL A 183 39.84 13.19 -11.89
N ALA A 184 39.79 11.97 -12.42
CA ALA A 184 40.93 11.24 -12.97
C ALA A 184 40.57 10.63 -14.33
N GLU A 185 41.59 10.31 -15.13
CA GLU A 185 41.41 9.51 -16.35
C GLU A 185 41.25 8.04 -15.96
N LEU A 186 40.39 7.31 -16.65
CA LEU A 186 40.00 5.94 -16.26
C LEU A 186 41.20 4.98 -16.20
N ASP A 187 42.23 5.24 -17.01
CA ASP A 187 43.46 4.45 -17.05
C ASP A 187 44.39 4.72 -15.86
N ASP A 188 44.29 5.90 -15.26
CA ASP A 188 45.12 6.35 -14.15
C ASP A 188 44.43 6.22 -12.78
N VAL A 189 43.24 5.60 -12.72
CA VAL A 189 42.52 5.39 -11.46
C VAL A 189 43.27 4.33 -10.62
N PRO A 190 43.78 4.68 -9.42
CA PRO A 190 44.44 3.71 -8.56
C PRO A 190 43.44 2.68 -8.02
N ALA A 191 43.94 1.50 -7.65
CA ALA A 191 43.12 0.46 -7.03
C ALA A 191 42.44 0.99 -5.76
N LEU A 192 41.10 0.89 -5.72
CA LEU A 192 40.27 1.33 -4.61
C LEU A 192 40.34 0.34 -3.44
N ASP A 193 40.04 0.78 -2.22
CA ASP A 193 40.14 -0.06 -1.02
C ASP A 193 38.81 -0.79 -0.78
N LYS A 194 38.83 -2.14 -0.70
CA LYS A 194 37.62 -2.93 -0.43
C LYS A 194 36.88 -2.54 0.86
N GLN A 195 37.59 -2.04 1.86
CA GLN A 195 36.99 -1.75 3.17
C GLN A 195 36.43 -0.33 3.29
N ARG A 196 36.82 0.58 2.38
CA ARG A 196 36.37 1.97 2.37
C ARG A 196 35.15 2.13 1.47
N LYS A 197 34.29 3.08 1.83
CA LYS A 197 33.18 3.51 0.99
C LYS A 197 33.72 4.43 -0.09
N HIS A 198 33.35 4.16 -1.33
CA HIS A 198 33.74 4.97 -2.48
C HIS A 198 32.52 5.53 -3.20
N THR A 199 32.69 6.71 -3.80
CA THR A 199 31.72 7.33 -4.72
C THR A 199 32.39 7.49 -6.08
N ILE A 200 31.77 6.92 -7.11
CA ILE A 200 32.29 6.86 -8.48
C ILE A 200 31.25 7.47 -9.41
N GLU A 201 31.65 8.49 -10.15
CA GLU A 201 30.77 9.26 -11.02
C GLU A 201 31.44 9.42 -12.39
N VAL A 202 30.80 8.92 -13.44
CA VAL A 202 31.38 8.94 -14.79
C VAL A 202 31.17 10.32 -15.40
N VAL A 203 32.22 10.91 -15.99
CA VAL A 203 32.10 12.18 -16.70
C VAL A 203 31.56 11.89 -18.10
N VAL A 204 30.28 12.21 -18.34
CA VAL A 204 29.59 11.94 -19.61
C VAL A 204 29.84 13.07 -20.61
N ASP A 205 29.71 14.32 -20.18
CA ASP A 205 29.98 15.47 -21.04
C ASP A 205 30.63 16.63 -20.26
N ARG A 206 31.35 17.49 -20.98
CA ARG A 206 31.98 18.72 -20.50
C ARG A 206 31.66 19.83 -21.48
N PHE A 207 31.02 20.90 -21.00
CA PHE A 207 30.52 21.95 -21.86
C PHE A 207 30.57 23.33 -21.19
N ARG A 208 30.40 24.37 -22.00
CA ARG A 208 30.15 25.74 -21.53
C ARG A 208 28.73 26.10 -21.88
N VAL A 209 27.96 26.65 -20.95
CA VAL A 209 26.56 27.01 -21.20
C VAL A 209 26.46 28.00 -22.35
N ARG A 210 25.70 27.63 -23.40
CA ARG A 210 25.39 28.42 -24.60
C ARG A 210 24.01 28.00 -25.12
N ALA A 211 23.31 28.90 -25.81
CA ALA A 211 21.95 28.64 -26.30
C ALA A 211 21.83 27.50 -27.34
N ASP A 212 22.92 27.16 -28.04
CA ASP A 212 22.94 26.16 -29.12
C ASP A 212 23.14 24.71 -28.64
N LEU A 213 23.33 24.48 -27.34
CA LEU A 213 23.73 23.20 -26.78
C LEU A 213 22.58 22.20 -26.53
N GLY A 214 21.33 22.60 -26.73
CA GLY A 214 20.16 21.82 -26.29
C GLY A 214 20.15 20.36 -26.78
N LEU A 215 20.41 20.13 -28.08
CA LEU A 215 20.35 18.79 -28.67
C LEU A 215 21.45 17.85 -28.14
N ARG A 216 22.69 18.38 -28.03
CA ARG A 216 23.83 17.64 -27.45
C ARG A 216 23.63 17.34 -25.96
N LEU A 217 23.08 18.29 -25.21
CA LEU A 217 22.78 18.09 -23.79
C LEU A 217 21.72 17.01 -23.60
N ALA A 218 20.69 16.96 -24.44
CA ALA A 218 19.67 15.92 -24.37
C ALA A 218 20.26 14.51 -24.54
N GLU A 219 21.09 14.30 -25.57
CA GLU A 219 21.80 13.02 -25.80
C GLU A 219 22.72 12.66 -24.61
N SER A 220 23.39 13.66 -24.05
CA SER A 220 24.29 13.48 -22.90
C SER A 220 23.51 13.10 -21.64
N PHE A 221 22.35 13.73 -21.39
CA PHE A 221 21.45 13.39 -20.29
C PHE A 221 20.88 11.99 -20.46
N GLU A 222 20.44 11.59 -21.65
CA GLU A 222 19.98 10.22 -21.91
C GLU A 222 21.08 9.19 -21.60
N THR A 223 22.30 9.47 -22.03
CA THR A 223 23.47 8.63 -21.73
C THR A 223 23.73 8.54 -20.22
N ALA A 224 23.74 9.68 -19.52
CA ALA A 224 23.99 9.74 -18.09
C ALA A 224 22.91 9.00 -17.27
N LEU A 225 21.64 9.24 -17.61
CA LEU A 225 20.50 8.60 -16.97
C LEU A 225 20.50 7.08 -17.23
N GLY A 226 20.91 6.65 -18.43
CA GLY A 226 21.05 5.23 -18.76
C GLY A 226 22.12 4.51 -17.92
N LEU A 227 23.24 5.19 -17.65
CA LEU A 227 24.35 4.64 -16.85
C LEU A 227 24.07 4.60 -15.35
N ALA A 228 23.35 5.58 -14.81
CA ALA A 228 23.15 5.77 -13.37
C ALA A 228 21.68 5.58 -12.94
N GLU A 229 20.96 4.65 -13.58
CA GLU A 229 19.58 4.25 -13.25
C GLU A 229 18.56 5.41 -13.12
N GLY A 230 18.73 6.46 -13.93
CA GLY A 230 17.87 7.64 -13.95
C GLY A 230 18.33 8.79 -13.05
N LEU A 231 19.60 8.84 -12.66
CA LEU A 231 20.23 9.97 -11.98
C LEU A 231 21.28 10.65 -12.87
N ALA A 232 21.39 11.96 -12.74
CA ALA A 232 22.44 12.76 -13.37
C ALA A 232 22.83 13.91 -12.44
N ILE A 233 24.09 14.33 -12.46
CA ILE A 233 24.59 15.43 -11.63
C ILE A 233 25.28 16.43 -12.54
N ILE A 234 24.95 17.71 -12.37
CA ILE A 234 25.68 18.82 -12.99
C ILE A 234 26.59 19.41 -11.92
N ALA A 235 27.88 19.47 -12.23
CA ALA A 235 28.90 20.06 -11.36
C ALA A 235 29.75 21.09 -12.12
N PRO A 236 30.18 22.18 -11.45
CA PRO A 236 31.17 23.12 -12.00
C PRO A 236 32.55 22.47 -12.15
N MET A 237 33.28 22.88 -13.19
CA MET A 237 34.57 22.25 -13.54
C MET A 237 35.78 22.87 -12.82
N ASP A 238 35.74 24.17 -12.56
CA ASP A 238 36.92 24.94 -12.12
C ASP A 238 36.88 25.25 -10.61
N GLU A 239 35.70 25.47 -10.02
CA GLU A 239 35.54 25.80 -8.60
C GLU A 239 34.60 24.79 -7.92
N PRO A 240 34.84 24.43 -6.64
CA PRO A 240 33.86 23.69 -5.84
C PRO A 240 32.64 24.60 -5.59
N GLY A 241 31.65 24.48 -6.45
CA GLY A 241 30.36 25.17 -6.36
C GLY A 241 29.21 24.20 -6.06
N GLU A 242 27.99 24.74 -6.03
CA GLU A 242 26.78 23.93 -5.84
C GLU A 242 26.60 22.93 -6.99
N GLU A 243 26.41 21.66 -6.63
CA GLU A 243 26.04 20.60 -7.56
C GLU A 243 24.53 20.51 -7.65
N GLN A 244 24.01 20.39 -8.89
CA GLN A 244 22.59 20.13 -9.11
C GLN A 244 22.36 18.69 -9.50
N VAL A 245 21.56 17.99 -8.70
CA VAL A 245 21.16 16.60 -8.96
C VAL A 245 19.84 16.59 -9.71
N PHE A 246 19.83 15.88 -10.83
CA PHE A 246 18.67 15.64 -11.67
C PHE A 246 18.25 14.16 -11.56
N SER A 247 16.94 13.90 -11.57
CA SER A 247 16.43 12.54 -11.64
C SER A 247 15.28 12.41 -12.62
N ALA A 248 15.35 11.39 -13.47
CA ALA A 248 14.27 10.97 -14.36
C ALA A 248 13.19 10.15 -13.63
N ARG A 249 13.47 9.76 -12.39
CA ARG A 249 12.56 9.03 -11.50
C ARG A 249 12.33 9.87 -10.24
N PHE A 250 11.33 9.52 -9.44
CA PHE A 250 11.18 10.13 -8.12
C PHE A 250 12.24 9.54 -7.18
N ALA A 251 13.45 10.10 -7.18
CA ALA A 251 14.59 9.58 -6.41
C ALA A 251 15.17 10.61 -5.44
N CYS A 252 15.63 10.13 -4.29
CA CYS A 252 16.25 10.93 -3.26
C CYS A 252 17.71 11.19 -3.63
N PRO A 253 18.16 12.46 -3.66
CA PRO A 253 19.53 12.78 -4.00
C PRO A 253 20.54 12.34 -2.93
N HIS A 254 20.15 12.02 -1.69
CA HIS A 254 21.10 11.61 -0.64
C HIS A 254 21.28 10.09 -0.53
N CYS A 255 20.19 9.34 -0.32
CA CYS A 255 20.26 7.88 -0.13
C CYS A 255 19.93 7.05 -1.38
N GLY A 256 19.56 7.69 -2.49
CA GLY A 256 19.16 6.97 -3.70
C GLY A 256 17.81 6.23 -3.60
N HIS A 257 17.06 6.43 -2.50
CA HIS A 257 15.70 5.90 -2.40
C HIS A 257 14.85 6.44 -3.54
N SER A 258 14.31 5.54 -4.38
CA SER A 258 13.45 5.91 -5.49
C SER A 258 12.11 5.22 -5.40
N ILE A 259 11.10 5.89 -5.96
CA ILE A 259 9.76 5.34 -6.13
C ILE A 259 9.38 5.39 -7.62
N PRO A 260 8.50 4.46 -8.07
CA PRO A 260 7.91 4.53 -9.39
C PRO A 260 7.00 5.77 -9.53
N ALA A 261 6.52 6.03 -10.75
CA ALA A 261 5.56 7.09 -11.00
C ALA A 261 4.33 6.95 -10.08
N LEU A 262 3.84 8.08 -9.58
CA LEU A 262 2.68 8.11 -8.69
C LEU A 262 1.42 7.71 -9.46
N GLU A 263 0.97 6.49 -9.24
CA GLU A 263 -0.25 5.94 -9.83
C GLU A 263 -1.28 5.63 -8.73
N PRO A 264 -2.60 5.77 -9.00
CA PRO A 264 -3.63 5.51 -7.99
C PRO A 264 -3.59 4.08 -7.39
N ARG A 265 -3.00 3.10 -8.09
CA ARG A 265 -2.85 1.73 -7.57
C ARG A 265 -1.82 1.61 -6.44
N LEU A 266 -0.83 2.50 -6.37
CA LEU A 266 0.16 2.51 -5.27
C LEU A 266 -0.47 2.90 -3.94
N PHE A 267 -1.61 3.59 -3.97
CA PHE A 267 -2.35 4.00 -2.78
C PHE A 267 -3.48 3.01 -2.40
N SER A 268 -3.55 1.86 -3.07
CA SER A 268 -4.52 0.80 -2.77
C SER A 268 -3.88 -0.30 -1.94
N PHE A 269 -4.37 -0.51 -0.72
CA PHE A 269 -3.98 -1.64 0.11
C PHE A 269 -4.57 -2.99 -0.37
N ASN A 270 -5.44 -2.97 -1.38
CA ASN A 270 -5.97 -4.16 -2.07
C ASN A 270 -5.14 -4.56 -3.28
N ASN A 271 -4.19 -3.73 -3.70
CA ASN A 271 -3.27 -4.03 -4.79
C ASN A 271 -1.88 -4.35 -4.21
N PRO A 272 -1.23 -5.45 -4.60
CA PRO A 272 0.11 -5.79 -4.12
C PRO A 272 1.15 -4.66 -4.30
N ALA A 273 0.97 -3.79 -5.30
CA ALA A 273 1.86 -2.65 -5.53
C ALA A 273 1.77 -1.54 -4.46
N GLY A 274 0.65 -1.44 -3.74
CA GLY A 274 0.41 -0.47 -2.67
C GLY A 274 0.17 -1.09 -1.30
N ALA A 275 0.04 -2.41 -1.23
CA ALA A 275 -0.17 -3.15 0.01
C ALA A 275 1.11 -3.20 0.85
N CYS A 276 0.95 -3.08 2.15
CA CYS A 276 2.06 -3.26 3.08
C CYS A 276 2.53 -4.72 3.05
N PRO A 277 3.82 -5.01 2.81
CA PRO A 277 4.30 -6.38 2.65
C PRO A 277 4.27 -7.21 3.93
N SER A 278 4.27 -6.58 5.11
CA SER A 278 4.27 -7.29 6.39
C SER A 278 2.89 -7.81 6.81
N CYS A 279 1.81 -7.21 6.31
CA CYS A 279 0.42 -7.59 6.61
C CYS A 279 -0.42 -7.84 5.35
N ASP A 280 0.22 -7.83 4.18
CA ASP A 280 -0.43 -7.92 2.87
C ASP A 280 -1.58 -6.92 2.67
N GLY A 281 -1.47 -5.73 3.26
CA GLY A 281 -2.50 -4.69 3.20
C GLY A 281 -3.73 -4.91 4.11
N LEU A 282 -3.71 -5.91 5.00
CA LEU A 282 -4.76 -6.09 6.01
C LEU A 282 -4.72 -5.03 7.12
N GLY A 283 -3.56 -4.43 7.37
CA GLY A 283 -3.36 -3.45 8.45
C GLY A 283 -3.37 -4.06 9.86
N VAL A 284 -3.53 -5.38 9.97
CA VAL A 284 -3.52 -6.13 11.23
C VAL A 284 -2.53 -7.28 11.15
N GLN A 285 -1.88 -7.58 12.27
CA GLN A 285 -1.07 -8.78 12.46
C GLN A 285 -1.60 -9.55 13.66
N GLN A 286 -1.68 -10.86 13.52
CA GLN A 286 -2.06 -11.74 14.63
C GLN A 286 -0.81 -12.03 15.47
N PHE A 287 -0.91 -11.78 16.76
CA PHE A 287 0.14 -12.07 17.72
C PHE A 287 -0.48 -12.64 18.99
N PHE A 288 0.37 -13.27 19.80
CA PHE A 288 -0.02 -13.78 21.10
C PHE A 288 0.08 -12.67 22.14
N ASP A 289 -1.07 -12.28 22.68
CA ASP A 289 -1.15 -11.29 23.75
C ASP A 289 -0.94 -11.97 25.10
N VAL A 290 0.10 -11.57 25.82
CA VAL A 290 0.47 -12.10 27.14
C VAL A 290 -0.69 -11.96 28.13
N GLU A 291 -1.43 -10.86 28.10
CA GLU A 291 -2.56 -10.64 29.01
C GLU A 291 -3.71 -11.59 28.74
N ARG A 292 -3.85 -12.05 27.49
CA ARG A 292 -4.87 -13.06 27.13
C ARG A 292 -4.40 -14.49 27.41
N ILE A 293 -3.10 -14.74 27.42
CA ILE A 293 -2.49 -16.02 27.77
C ILE A 293 -2.52 -16.23 29.30
N VAL A 294 -2.11 -15.21 30.06
CA VAL A 294 -2.09 -15.23 31.52
C VAL A 294 -3.45 -14.76 32.06
N GLN A 295 -4.41 -15.69 32.07
CA GLN A 295 -5.79 -15.39 32.44
C GLN A 295 -5.95 -14.95 33.91
N ASN A 296 -5.10 -15.47 34.80
CA ASN A 296 -5.15 -15.18 36.24
C ASN A 296 -3.76 -14.87 36.80
N PRO A 297 -3.28 -13.61 36.72
CA PRO A 297 -1.95 -13.24 37.21
C PRO A 297 -1.75 -13.44 38.72
N GLY A 298 -2.83 -13.42 39.52
CA GLY A 298 -2.79 -13.64 40.97
C GLY A 298 -2.78 -15.13 41.37
N ALA A 299 -3.00 -16.05 40.43
CA ALA A 299 -2.81 -17.47 40.66
C ALA A 299 -1.34 -17.85 40.41
N SER A 300 -0.90 -18.96 40.99
CA SER A 300 0.42 -19.53 40.66
C SER A 300 0.39 -20.29 39.34
N LEU A 301 1.57 -20.54 38.77
CA LEU A 301 1.70 -21.35 37.55
C LEU A 301 1.09 -22.74 37.77
N ALA A 302 1.33 -23.35 38.94
CA ALA A 302 0.77 -24.63 39.34
C ALA A 302 -0.76 -24.64 39.48
N GLN A 303 -1.36 -23.49 39.82
CA GLN A 303 -2.81 -23.30 39.98
C GLN A 303 -3.51 -22.84 38.69
N GLY A 304 -2.77 -22.66 37.59
CA GLY A 304 -3.35 -22.32 36.29
C GLY A 304 -3.39 -20.82 35.99
N ALA A 305 -2.36 -20.07 36.38
CA ALA A 305 -2.14 -18.70 35.89
C ALA A 305 -2.17 -18.63 34.35
N ILE A 306 -1.57 -19.65 33.69
CA ILE A 306 -1.67 -19.91 32.26
C ILE A 306 -2.53 -21.16 32.06
N ARG A 307 -3.59 -21.04 31.26
CA ARG A 307 -4.55 -22.12 31.06
C ARG A 307 -3.89 -23.35 30.43
N GLY A 308 -4.01 -24.50 31.09
CA GLY A 308 -3.50 -25.78 30.60
C GLY A 308 -2.04 -26.08 30.94
N TRP A 309 -1.38 -25.20 31.69
CA TRP A 309 -0.02 -25.40 32.24
C TRP A 309 -0.05 -25.73 33.75
N ASP A 310 -1.23 -26.04 34.29
CA ASP A 310 -1.44 -26.39 35.68
C ASP A 310 -1.04 -27.86 35.98
N ARG A 311 -1.13 -28.26 37.25
CA ARG A 311 -0.84 -29.64 37.70
C ARG A 311 -1.70 -30.72 37.03
N ARG A 312 -2.82 -30.34 36.37
CA ARG A 312 -3.68 -31.29 35.67
C ARG A 312 -3.05 -31.74 34.35
N ASN A 313 -2.15 -30.92 33.79
CA ASN A 313 -1.39 -31.23 32.60
C ASN A 313 0.05 -31.60 32.95
N VAL A 314 0.26 -32.89 33.23
CA VAL A 314 1.53 -33.45 33.75
C VAL A 314 2.73 -33.07 32.88
N TYR A 315 2.57 -33.06 31.54
CA TYR A 315 3.65 -32.74 30.62
C TYR A 315 4.15 -31.29 30.75
N TYR A 316 3.24 -30.31 30.64
CA TYR A 316 3.60 -28.90 30.74
C TYR A 316 4.00 -28.51 32.16
N PHE A 317 3.40 -29.13 33.18
CA PHE A 317 3.78 -28.90 34.56
C PHE A 317 5.20 -29.42 34.86
N HIS A 318 5.60 -30.56 34.30
CA HIS A 318 6.99 -31.04 34.41
C HIS A 318 7.99 -30.09 33.74
N LEU A 319 7.68 -29.56 32.55
CA LEU A 319 8.52 -28.57 31.87
C LEU A 319 8.67 -27.29 32.70
N LEU A 320 7.57 -26.80 33.28
CA LEU A 320 7.61 -25.66 34.20
C LEU A 320 8.43 -25.97 35.46
N GLY A 321 8.36 -27.19 35.98
CA GLY A 321 9.17 -27.65 37.11
C GLY A 321 10.67 -27.62 36.81
N SER A 322 11.08 -28.09 35.63
CA SER A 322 12.48 -28.02 35.18
C SER A 322 12.97 -26.59 34.99
N LEU A 323 12.13 -25.72 34.41
CA LEU A 323 12.43 -24.30 34.25
C LEU A 323 12.56 -23.59 35.61
N ALA A 324 11.68 -23.92 36.56
CA ALA A 324 11.67 -23.41 37.91
C ALA A 324 12.92 -23.81 38.71
N GLU A 325 13.38 -25.06 38.57
CA GLU A 325 14.61 -25.54 39.18
C GLU A 325 15.84 -24.84 38.61
N HIS A 326 15.90 -24.64 37.28
CA HIS A 326 17.02 -23.99 36.61
C HIS A 326 17.14 -22.49 36.95
N TYR A 327 16.02 -21.75 36.94
CA TYR A 327 16.00 -20.29 37.19
C TYR A 327 15.67 -19.91 38.64
N GLY A 328 15.57 -20.90 39.54
CA GLY A 328 15.42 -20.68 40.98
C GLY A 328 14.13 -19.98 41.40
N PHE A 329 12.99 -20.32 40.78
CA PHE A 329 11.66 -19.85 41.21
C PHE A 329 10.75 -21.00 41.60
N SER A 330 9.67 -20.70 42.34
CA SER A 330 8.68 -21.72 42.72
C SER A 330 7.47 -21.69 41.77
N PRO A 331 7.03 -22.83 41.22
CA PRO A 331 5.79 -22.91 40.43
C PRO A 331 4.52 -22.58 41.24
N ASP A 332 4.62 -22.59 42.57
CA ASP A 332 3.53 -22.28 43.49
C ASP A 332 3.45 -20.78 43.86
N THR A 333 4.42 -19.97 43.44
CA THR A 333 4.37 -18.51 43.59
C THR A 333 3.37 -17.91 42.59
N PRO A 334 2.51 -16.95 42.99
CA PRO A 334 1.66 -16.20 42.07
C PRO A 334 2.44 -15.61 40.90
N PHE A 335 1.91 -15.71 39.67
CA PHE A 335 2.64 -15.26 38.49
C PHE A 335 3.03 -13.77 38.56
N ALA A 336 2.16 -12.93 39.12
CA ALA A 336 2.44 -11.50 39.30
C ALA A 336 3.57 -11.19 40.29
N GLU A 337 3.87 -12.12 41.21
CA GLU A 337 4.93 -11.97 42.22
C GLU A 337 6.29 -12.51 41.74
N LEU A 338 6.33 -13.21 40.60
CA LEU A 338 7.58 -13.64 39.97
C LEU A 338 8.40 -12.44 39.49
N ALA A 339 9.73 -12.55 39.62
CA ALA A 339 10.64 -11.52 39.13
C ALA A 339 10.43 -11.28 37.62
N PRO A 340 10.63 -10.06 37.10
CA PRO A 340 10.43 -9.75 35.68
C PRO A 340 11.19 -10.70 34.75
N GLU A 341 12.45 -11.02 35.07
CA GLU A 341 13.27 -11.95 34.31
C GLU A 341 12.68 -13.37 34.28
N GLN A 342 12.15 -13.85 35.42
CA GLN A 342 11.52 -15.17 35.52
C GLN A 342 10.24 -15.24 34.67
N ARG A 343 9.41 -14.18 34.68
CA ARG A 343 8.22 -14.08 33.82
C ARG A 343 8.59 -14.09 32.35
N GLU A 344 9.66 -13.39 31.98
CA GLU A 344 10.16 -13.36 30.60
C GLU A 344 10.64 -14.75 30.16
N ARG A 345 11.39 -15.49 31.00
CA ARG A 345 11.81 -16.86 30.68
C ARG A 345 10.64 -17.84 30.54
N VAL A 346 9.59 -17.68 31.34
CA VAL A 346 8.36 -18.49 31.23
C VAL A 346 7.60 -18.21 29.92
N LEU A 347 7.57 -16.96 29.45
CA LEU A 347 6.78 -16.55 28.29
C LEU A 347 7.53 -16.68 26.95
N TYR A 348 8.82 -16.35 26.94
CA TYR A 348 9.64 -16.21 25.73
C TYR A 348 10.82 -17.18 25.67
N GLY A 349 11.10 -17.91 26.76
CA GLY A 349 12.14 -18.94 26.83
C GLY A 349 13.53 -18.44 27.24
N SER A 350 14.45 -19.39 27.43
CA SER A 350 15.87 -19.16 27.74
C SER A 350 16.71 -18.81 26.51
N GLY A 351 16.26 -19.19 25.31
CA GLY A 351 17.05 -19.11 24.08
C GLY A 351 17.78 -20.44 23.84
N GLU A 352 19.11 -20.40 23.82
CA GLU A 352 19.98 -21.59 23.69
C GLU A 352 20.57 -22.08 25.03
N GLU A 353 20.20 -21.43 26.14
CA GLU A 353 20.54 -21.86 27.51
C GLU A 353 19.77 -23.09 27.97
#